data_AF-A0A935UKV9-F1
#
_entry.id   AF-A0A935UKV9-F1
#
_cell.length_a   1.000
_cell.length_b   1.000
_cell.length_c   1.000
_cell.angle_alpha   90.00
_cell.angle_beta   90.00
_cell.angle_gamma   90.00
#
_symmetry.space_group_name_H-M   'P 1'
#
loop_
_entity.id
_entity.type
_entity.pdbx_description
1 polymer ?
#
loop_
_entity_poly.entity_id
_entity_poly.type
_entity_poly.pdbx_seq_one_letter_code
_entity_poly.pdbx_strand_id
1 'polypeptide(L)'
;MIACTSAGIEVIEIETLTSSIHFFPGENLTTKSEIKQLYAANDTCWWVATGGSGIIKLNPRTGEQIYYTANEGLGDNFVYAVVPDKTGNLWISTNNGLSRFNINAGTFTNYKKSDGLQDNEFNQNSWFLDSSSNTIFFGGVSGYNYFEGNNVKEAEDTKTSLEWKSFKVFDNEYLWSKGILQTKEVTLRQDKENFFEIIFALPSFRNQHNMTLKYQLKGFDKKWHINTGECKASYTNVPAGKYDFIVYLLINKKQILLDKVRITIKPSWYQTLWFKSLIALFFLFLFITVTVKRIKYIRQEANLKSRAIENEIAALKAQMSPHFIF
;
A
#
# COMPACT_ATOMS: atom_id res chain seq x y z
N MET A 1 35.64 7.18 36.78
CA MET A 1 35.18 8.05 35.66
C MET A 1 35.19 7.23 34.40
N ILE A 2 34.18 7.36 33.54
CA ILE A 2 34.21 6.78 32.20
C ILE A 2 34.37 7.92 31.20
N ALA A 3 35.39 7.85 30.36
CA ALA A 3 35.67 8.82 29.32
C ALA A 3 35.41 8.20 27.95
N CYS A 4 34.74 8.94 27.08
CA CYS A 4 34.53 8.55 25.68
C CYS A 4 35.24 9.56 24.79
N THR A 5 36.04 9.05 23.87
CA THR A 5 36.75 9.84 22.87
C THR A 5 36.46 9.30 21.48
N SER A 6 36.88 10.02 20.44
CA SER A 6 36.88 9.49 19.07
C SER A 6 37.73 8.22 18.94
N ALA A 7 38.68 7.99 19.85
CA ALA A 7 39.51 6.80 19.88
C ALA A 7 38.84 5.62 20.58
N GLY A 8 37.90 5.81 21.53
CA GLY A 8 37.31 4.69 22.26
C GLY A 8 36.70 5.06 23.60
N ILE A 9 36.36 4.04 24.39
CA ILE A 9 35.87 4.16 25.77
C ILE A 9 36.99 3.74 26.72
N GLU A 10 37.30 4.60 27.68
CA GLU A 10 38.26 4.35 28.75
C GLU A 10 37.61 4.49 30.13
N VAL A 11 37.90 3.56 31.03
CA VAL A 11 37.52 3.66 32.45
C VAL A 11 38.73 4.05 33.27
N ILE A 12 38.63 5.21 33.92
CA ILE A 12 39.66 5.80 34.78
C ILE A 12 39.20 5.70 36.24
N GLU A 13 39.98 5.04 37.08
CA GLU A 13 39.81 5.06 38.52
C GLU A 13 40.35 6.39 39.06
N ILE A 14 39.47 7.21 39.64
CA ILE A 14 39.83 8.61 39.99
C ILE A 14 40.83 8.64 41.14
N GLU A 15 40.74 7.71 42.09
CA GLU A 15 41.58 7.71 43.29
C GLU A 15 43.03 7.32 42.98
N THR A 16 43.21 6.38 42.06
CA THR A 16 44.53 5.86 41.67
C THR A 16 45.06 6.49 40.37
N LEU A 17 44.20 7.21 39.64
CA LEU A 17 44.44 7.70 38.27
C LEU A 17 44.89 6.60 37.30
N THR A 18 44.51 5.35 37.57
CA THR A 18 44.78 4.21 36.69
C THR A 18 43.61 3.94 35.77
N SER A 19 43.86 3.36 34.59
CA SER A 19 42.80 2.94 33.67
C SER A 19 42.80 1.44 33.43
N SER A 20 41.61 0.86 33.28
CA SER A 20 41.46 -0.61 33.36
C SER A 20 40.55 -1.25 32.32
N ILE A 21 39.71 -0.48 31.61
CA ILE A 21 38.84 -1.00 30.54
C ILE A 21 38.95 -0.07 29.35
N HIS A 22 39.29 -0.67 28.19
CA HIS A 22 39.51 0.03 26.93
C HIS A 22 38.73 -0.64 25.79
N PHE A 23 37.79 0.08 25.20
CA PHE A 23 37.07 -0.35 24.01
C PHE A 23 37.37 0.58 22.84
N PHE A 24 38.20 0.13 21.90
CA PHE A 24 38.58 0.90 20.71
C PHE A 24 37.78 0.42 19.47
N PRO A 25 37.26 1.34 18.64
CA PRO A 25 36.70 1.03 17.33
C PRO A 25 37.71 0.30 16.43
N GLY A 26 37.30 -0.84 15.86
CA GLY A 26 38.11 -1.66 14.96
C GLY A 26 39.03 -2.66 15.67
N GLU A 27 39.08 -2.65 17.00
CA GLU A 27 39.81 -3.62 17.81
C GLU A 27 38.82 -4.42 18.67
N ASN A 28 38.46 -3.89 19.83
CA ASN A 28 37.53 -4.52 20.76
C ASN A 28 36.08 -4.21 20.40
N LEU A 29 35.80 -3.09 19.74
CA LEU A 29 34.51 -2.80 19.12
C LEU A 29 34.57 -3.16 17.64
N THR A 30 33.59 -3.92 17.16
CA THR A 30 33.55 -4.31 15.74
C THR A 30 33.36 -3.09 14.82
N THR A 31 32.68 -2.06 15.29
CA THR A 31 32.56 -0.79 14.56
C THR A 31 33.88 -0.05 14.44
N LYS A 32 34.07 0.67 13.33
CA LYS A 32 35.14 1.69 13.17
C LYS A 32 34.62 3.12 13.36
N SER A 33 33.34 3.28 13.68
CA SER A 33 32.71 4.58 13.88
C SER A 33 33.17 5.20 15.19
N GLU A 34 33.25 6.53 15.19
CA GLU A 34 33.51 7.31 16.40
C GLU A 34 32.41 7.10 17.44
N ILE A 35 32.81 7.14 18.72
CA ILE A 35 31.90 7.05 19.85
C ILE A 35 31.46 8.45 20.21
N LYS A 36 30.14 8.68 20.16
CA LYS A 36 29.55 9.99 20.42
C LYS A 36 29.14 10.18 21.87
N GLN A 37 28.60 9.14 22.48
CA GLN A 37 28.16 9.14 23.87
C GLN A 37 28.09 7.71 24.40
N LEU A 38 28.18 7.59 25.73
CA LEU A 38 27.93 6.35 26.46
C LEU A 38 26.89 6.61 27.56
N TYR A 39 25.94 5.70 27.67
CA TYR A 39 25.07 5.55 28.82
C TYR A 39 25.34 4.21 29.50
N ALA A 40 25.96 4.25 30.68
CA ALA A 40 26.18 3.07 31.51
C ALA A 40 24.93 2.76 32.34
N ALA A 41 24.07 1.87 31.86
CA ALA A 41 22.84 1.50 32.58
C ALA A 41 23.16 0.69 33.86
N ASN A 42 24.13 -0.22 33.76
CA ASN A 42 24.73 -0.93 34.90
C ASN A 42 26.07 -1.58 34.48
N ASP A 43 26.69 -2.30 35.40
CA ASP A 43 27.96 -3.02 35.24
C ASP A 43 28.02 -4.08 34.12
N THR A 44 26.89 -4.45 33.55
CA THR A 44 26.77 -5.49 32.51
C THR A 44 26.10 -4.99 31.24
N CYS A 45 25.65 -3.73 31.22
CA CYS A 45 24.87 -3.19 30.13
C CYS A 45 25.18 -1.71 29.93
N TRP A 46 25.98 -1.43 28.90
CA TRP A 46 26.25 -0.08 28.43
C TRP A 46 25.58 0.12 27.07
N TRP A 47 25.09 1.33 26.84
CA TRP A 47 24.55 1.77 25.57
C TRP A 47 25.50 2.80 24.96
N VAL A 48 26.03 2.49 23.78
CA VAL A 48 27.03 3.31 23.09
C VAL A 48 26.39 3.94 21.86
N ALA A 49 26.40 5.27 21.78
CA ALA A 49 26.04 6.03 20.58
C ALA A 49 27.25 6.14 19.65
N THR A 50 27.04 5.92 18.35
CA THR A 50 28.11 6.00 17.35
C THR A 50 27.79 6.94 16.20
N GLY A 51 28.82 7.53 15.59
CA GLY A 51 28.71 8.41 14.43
C GLY A 51 28.49 7.67 13.09
N GLY A 52 27.81 6.52 13.07
CA GLY A 52 27.54 5.82 11.80
C GLY A 52 27.25 4.33 11.89
N SER A 53 27.34 3.72 13.07
CA SER A 53 27.01 2.30 13.29
C SER A 53 25.78 2.10 14.19
N GLY A 54 24.96 3.13 14.35
CA GLY A 54 23.78 3.10 15.21
C GLY A 54 24.12 3.10 16.70
N ILE A 55 23.38 2.34 17.49
CA ILE A 55 23.65 2.13 18.91
C ILE A 55 24.19 0.72 19.17
N ILE A 56 25.07 0.59 20.15
CA ILE A 56 25.65 -0.68 20.58
C ILE A 56 25.21 -0.95 22.02
N LYS A 57 24.59 -2.09 22.26
CA LYS A 57 24.47 -2.66 23.60
C LYS A 57 25.74 -3.46 23.88
N LEU A 58 26.56 -2.97 24.80
CA LEU A 58 27.84 -3.53 25.15
C LEU A 58 27.79 -4.12 26.56
N ASN A 59 28.23 -5.36 26.72
CA ASN A 59 28.57 -5.90 28.03
C ASN A 59 30.05 -5.63 28.30
N PRO A 60 30.40 -4.69 29.20
CA PRO A 60 31.80 -4.31 29.41
C PRO A 60 32.63 -5.40 30.10
N ARG A 61 31.99 -6.41 30.72
CA ARG A 61 32.69 -7.52 31.39
C ARG A 61 33.05 -8.66 30.44
N THR A 62 32.22 -8.92 29.44
CA THR A 62 32.41 -10.02 28.49
C THR A 62 32.88 -9.55 27.11
N GLY A 63 32.70 -8.27 26.79
CA GLY A 63 32.93 -7.71 25.45
C GLY A 63 31.83 -8.03 24.44
N GLU A 64 30.74 -8.69 24.86
CA GLU A 64 29.60 -9.00 24.00
C GLU A 64 28.93 -7.72 23.48
N GLN A 65 28.60 -7.71 22.19
CA GLN A 65 28.08 -6.54 21.47
C GLN A 65 26.84 -6.91 20.67
N ILE A 66 25.78 -6.12 20.83
CA ILE A 66 24.57 -6.18 19.99
C ILE A 66 24.37 -4.82 19.36
N TYR A 67 24.24 -4.81 18.04
CA TYR A 67 24.09 -3.60 17.23
C TYR A 67 22.63 -3.37 16.88
N TYR A 68 22.18 -2.12 16.98
CA TYR A 68 20.89 -1.68 16.46
C TYR A 68 21.11 -0.51 15.50
N THR A 69 20.74 -0.75 14.25
CA THR A 69 20.89 0.16 13.12
C THR A 69 19.53 0.48 12.50
N ALA A 70 19.52 1.24 11.42
CA ALA A 70 18.33 1.52 10.64
C ALA A 70 17.64 0.24 10.13
N ASN A 71 18.39 -0.86 9.93
CA ASN A 71 17.82 -2.14 9.53
C ASN A 71 16.95 -2.76 10.64
N GLU A 72 17.34 -2.56 11.91
CA GLU A 72 16.58 -3.00 13.09
C GLU A 72 15.47 -2.00 13.47
N GLY A 73 15.39 -0.86 12.77
CA GLY A 73 14.31 0.12 12.90
C GLY A 73 14.71 1.45 13.53
N LEU A 74 15.99 1.67 13.85
CA LEU A 74 16.50 2.96 14.31
C LEU A 74 16.25 4.06 13.25
N GLY A 75 16.03 5.30 13.68
CA GLY A 75 15.73 6.42 12.78
C GLY A 75 16.88 6.82 11.83
N ASP A 76 18.13 6.68 12.29
CA ASP A 76 19.37 6.90 11.53
C ASP A 76 20.55 6.23 12.23
N ASN A 77 21.61 5.87 11.49
CA ASN A 77 22.82 5.26 12.05
C ASN A 77 23.79 6.27 12.67
N PHE A 78 23.63 7.56 12.38
CA PHE A 78 24.42 8.62 12.99
C PHE A 78 23.71 9.08 14.27
N VAL A 79 24.17 8.57 15.41
CA VAL A 79 23.54 8.75 16.72
C VAL A 79 24.35 9.71 17.57
N TYR A 80 23.70 10.75 18.06
CA TYR A 80 24.33 11.77 18.90
C TYR A 80 24.22 11.44 20.39
N ALA A 81 23.07 10.94 20.82
CA ALA A 81 22.84 10.65 22.23
C ALA A 81 21.86 9.50 22.47
N VAL A 82 22.02 8.83 23.62
CA VAL A 82 21.10 7.84 24.20
C VAL A 82 20.80 8.24 25.63
N VAL A 83 19.52 8.47 25.93
CA VAL A 83 19.04 8.97 27.22
C VAL A 83 17.94 8.04 27.74
N PRO A 84 18.05 7.47 28.95
CA PRO A 84 16.99 6.64 29.53
C PRO A 84 15.80 7.48 29.98
N ASP A 85 14.59 6.91 29.92
CA ASP A 85 13.44 7.43 30.68
C ASP A 85 13.15 6.55 31.92
N LYS A 86 12.34 7.08 32.85
CA LYS A 86 11.89 6.34 34.05
C LYS A 86 11.05 5.09 33.77
N THR A 87 10.58 4.88 32.55
CA THR A 87 9.79 3.69 32.16
C THR A 87 10.65 2.58 31.57
N GLY A 88 11.98 2.79 31.47
CA GLY A 88 12.91 1.80 30.95
C GLY A 88 13.01 1.79 29.42
N ASN A 89 12.55 2.83 28.73
CA ASN A 89 12.87 3.03 27.31
C ASN A 89 14.14 3.88 27.17
N LEU A 90 14.74 3.84 25.98
CA LEU A 90 15.80 4.75 25.60
C LEU A 90 15.30 5.74 24.57
N TRP A 91 15.63 7.01 24.75
CA TRP A 91 15.43 8.08 23.80
C TRP A 91 16.74 8.40 23.11
N ILE A 92 16.72 8.36 21.79
CA ILE A 92 17.93 8.37 20.98
C ILE A 92 17.83 9.53 19.99
N SER A 93 18.75 10.48 20.06
CA SER A 93 18.83 11.56 19.08
C SER A 93 19.75 11.20 17.93
N THR A 94 19.30 11.47 16.72
CA THR A 94 19.97 11.04 15.49
C THR A 94 20.03 12.17 14.47
N ASN A 95 20.73 11.95 13.35
CA ASN A 95 20.74 12.89 12.23
C ASN A 95 19.41 12.96 11.47
N ASN A 96 18.47 12.05 11.76
CA ASN A 96 17.16 12.00 11.12
C ASN A 96 16.06 11.77 12.17
N GLY A 97 15.97 12.63 13.16
CA GLY A 97 14.91 12.67 14.17
C GLY A 97 15.28 11.99 15.48
N LEU A 98 14.25 11.71 16.29
CA LEU A 98 14.37 10.97 17.54
C LEU A 98 13.87 9.54 17.37
N SER A 99 14.51 8.59 18.06
CA SER A 99 14.03 7.21 18.15
C SER A 99 13.80 6.83 19.61
N ARG A 100 12.62 6.30 19.93
CA ARG A 100 12.32 5.67 21.22
C ARG A 100 12.48 4.16 21.09
N PHE A 101 13.39 3.59 21.86
CA PHE A 101 13.62 2.15 21.91
C PHE A 101 12.98 1.55 23.16
N ASN A 102 11.99 0.69 22.95
CA ASN A 102 11.42 -0.11 24.03
C ASN A 102 12.31 -1.33 24.25
N ILE A 103 13.05 -1.34 25.35
CA ILE A 103 14.03 -2.40 25.66
C ILE A 103 13.32 -3.76 25.82
N ASN A 104 12.14 -3.79 26.44
CA ASN A 104 11.40 -5.02 26.71
C ASN A 104 10.81 -5.65 25.44
N ALA A 105 10.27 -4.80 24.55
CA ALA A 105 9.68 -5.25 23.28
C ALA A 105 10.73 -5.41 22.15
N GLY A 106 11.91 -4.80 22.31
CA GLY A 106 12.94 -4.77 21.27
C GLY A 106 12.53 -3.97 20.02
N THR A 107 11.66 -2.98 20.17
CA THR A 107 11.08 -2.22 19.05
C THR A 107 11.39 -0.73 19.11
N PHE A 108 11.55 -0.12 17.94
CA PHE A 108 11.73 1.32 17.78
C PHE A 108 10.44 2.03 17.34
N THR A 109 10.22 3.21 17.92
CA THR A 109 9.26 4.21 17.44
C THR A 109 10.03 5.47 17.07
N ASN A 110 9.94 5.91 15.82
CA ASN A 110 10.71 7.05 15.31
C ASN A 110 9.82 8.28 15.15
N TYR A 111 10.36 9.44 15.50
CA TYR A 111 9.71 10.74 15.43
C TYR A 111 10.51 11.66 14.52
N LYS A 112 9.82 12.43 13.69
CA LYS A 112 10.40 13.35 12.69
C LYS A 112 9.91 14.77 12.94
N LYS A 113 10.42 15.72 12.16
CA LYS A 113 9.96 17.12 12.13
C LYS A 113 8.44 17.24 12.01
N SER A 114 7.80 16.37 11.22
CA SER A 114 6.34 16.34 11.07
C SER A 114 5.59 15.94 12.35
N ASP A 115 6.25 15.33 13.32
CA ASP A 115 5.69 14.99 14.64
C ASP A 115 5.90 16.09 15.69
N GLY A 116 6.41 17.27 15.27
CA GLY A 116 6.62 18.43 16.13
C GLY A 116 8.06 18.64 16.62
N LEU A 117 9.03 17.92 16.05
CA LEU A 117 10.44 18.16 16.33
C LEU A 117 10.92 19.51 15.74
N GLN A 118 11.92 20.13 16.38
CA GLN A 118 12.55 21.38 15.94
C GLN A 118 13.06 21.28 14.50
N ASP A 119 13.66 20.13 14.19
CA ASP A 119 14.02 19.64 12.86
C ASP A 119 14.30 18.13 12.97
N ASN A 120 14.62 17.49 11.85
CA ASN A 120 15.14 16.12 11.87
C ASN A 120 16.58 16.07 12.38
N GLU A 121 17.39 17.08 12.11
CA GLU A 121 18.81 17.07 12.49
C GLU A 121 19.01 17.51 13.95
N PHE A 122 19.55 16.60 14.78
CA PHE A 122 19.99 16.88 16.15
C PHE A 122 21.51 17.09 16.21
N ASN A 123 22.00 17.62 17.33
CA ASN A 123 23.41 17.96 17.50
C ASN A 123 24.11 17.11 18.58
N GLN A 124 25.43 16.97 18.42
CA GLN A 124 26.30 16.32 19.40
C GLN A 124 26.25 17.05 20.74
N ASN A 125 26.31 16.29 21.85
CA ASN A 125 26.29 16.81 23.22
C ASN A 125 25.09 17.72 23.56
N SER A 126 24.06 17.72 22.73
CA SER A 126 22.88 18.57 22.90
C SER A 126 21.74 17.77 23.51
N TRP A 127 21.94 17.29 24.74
CA TRP A 127 20.93 16.54 25.48
C TRP A 127 21.00 16.86 26.97
N PHE A 128 19.86 16.77 27.65
CA PHE A 128 19.78 16.89 29.10
C PHE A 128 18.59 16.10 29.64
N LEU A 129 18.76 15.41 30.77
CA LEU A 129 17.69 14.71 31.47
C LEU A 129 17.51 15.33 32.85
N ASP A 130 16.38 16.02 33.04
CA ASP A 130 15.93 16.37 34.39
C ASP A 130 15.33 15.14 35.05
N SER A 131 16.12 14.50 35.91
CA SER A 131 15.71 13.29 36.63
C SER A 131 14.56 13.52 37.61
N SER A 132 14.32 14.76 38.06
CA SER A 132 13.23 15.05 39.00
C SER A 132 11.88 14.93 38.29
N SER A 133 11.72 15.66 37.18
CA SER A 133 10.51 15.69 36.35
C SER A 133 10.42 14.57 35.30
N ASN A 134 11.52 13.86 35.03
CA ASN A 134 11.67 12.95 33.88
C ASN A 134 11.51 13.67 32.52
N THR A 135 11.88 14.96 32.48
CA THR A 135 11.88 15.75 31.26
C THR A 135 13.20 15.56 30.54
N ILE A 136 13.12 15.17 29.27
CA ILE A 136 14.26 14.99 28.39
C ILE A 136 14.30 16.17 27.43
N PHE A 137 15.47 16.74 27.26
CA PHE A 137 15.77 17.81 26.32
C PHE A 137 16.71 17.28 25.25
N PHE A 138 16.44 17.62 23.99
CA PHE A 138 17.33 17.37 22.86
C PHE A 138 17.45 18.63 22.01
N GLY A 139 18.67 19.08 21.76
CA GLY A 139 18.98 20.22 20.91
C GLY A 139 19.43 19.80 19.51
N GLY A 140 19.13 20.64 18.53
CA GLY A 140 19.53 20.45 17.14
C GLY A 140 19.73 21.78 16.41
N VAL A 141 19.66 21.74 15.09
CA VAL A 141 20.02 22.88 14.22
C VAL A 141 19.06 24.07 14.29
N SER A 142 17.81 23.83 14.68
CA SER A 142 16.71 24.82 14.75
C SER A 142 16.16 25.00 16.16
N GLY A 143 16.98 24.76 17.19
CA GLY A 143 16.61 24.96 18.60
C GLY A 143 16.63 23.66 19.40
N TYR A 144 15.62 23.44 20.24
CA TYR A 144 15.53 22.24 21.07
C TYR A 144 14.08 21.77 21.21
N ASN A 145 13.92 20.47 21.47
CA ASN A 145 12.68 19.88 21.94
C ASN A 145 12.85 19.46 23.39
N TYR A 146 11.75 19.48 24.14
CA TYR A 146 11.66 18.83 25.44
C TYR A 146 10.32 18.12 25.59
N PHE A 147 10.32 17.04 26.36
CA PHE A 147 9.11 16.27 26.67
C PHE A 147 9.33 15.40 27.90
N GLU A 148 8.25 15.05 28.59
CA GLU A 148 8.26 14.06 29.66
C GLU A 148 8.39 12.65 29.04
N GLY A 149 9.50 11.95 29.28
CA GLY A 149 9.80 10.68 28.60
C GLY A 149 8.75 9.59 28.80
N ASN A 150 8.11 9.57 29.97
CA ASN A 150 7.06 8.63 30.36
C ASN A 150 5.65 9.02 29.87
N ASN A 151 5.47 10.22 29.33
CA ASN A 151 4.15 10.77 28.96
C ASN A 151 3.99 10.96 27.44
N VAL A 152 4.96 10.49 26.65
CA VAL A 152 4.78 10.44 25.19
C VAL A 152 3.83 9.32 24.84
N LYS A 153 2.54 9.66 24.83
CA LYS A 153 1.48 8.78 24.34
C LYS A 153 1.75 8.48 22.88
N GLU A 154 1.70 7.21 22.52
CA GLU A 154 1.54 6.87 21.10
C GLU A 154 0.26 7.54 20.62
N ALA A 155 0.20 7.89 19.33
CA ALA A 155 -1.09 8.19 18.74
C ALA A 155 -1.94 6.94 19.00
N GLU A 156 -2.86 7.03 19.97
CA GLU A 156 -3.87 6.01 20.17
C GLU A 156 -4.53 5.77 18.81
N ASP A 157 -5.08 4.58 18.61
CA ASP A 157 -6.05 4.29 17.54
C ASP A 157 -7.25 5.25 17.73
N THR A 158 -7.02 6.52 17.44
CA THR A 158 -8.04 7.51 17.25
C THR A 158 -8.89 6.87 16.19
N LYS A 159 -10.12 6.56 16.57
CA LYS A 159 -11.16 5.96 15.75
C LYS A 159 -11.38 6.89 14.57
N THR A 160 -10.47 6.82 13.61
CA THR A 160 -10.37 7.73 12.50
C THR A 160 -11.32 7.15 11.48
N SER A 161 -12.45 7.82 11.26
CA SER A 161 -13.37 7.44 10.21
C SER A 161 -12.85 7.98 8.89
N LEU A 162 -12.79 7.12 7.88
CA LEU A 162 -12.59 7.56 6.51
C LEU A 162 -13.73 8.47 6.10
N GLU A 163 -13.39 9.61 5.49
CA GLU A 163 -14.37 10.48 4.85
C GLU A 163 -14.41 10.13 3.37
N TRP A 164 -15.49 9.49 2.96
CA TRP A 164 -15.85 9.41 1.56
C TRP A 164 -16.30 10.80 1.12
N LYS A 165 -15.65 11.37 0.09
CA LYS A 165 -15.97 12.72 -0.40
C LYS A 165 -16.95 12.69 -1.57
N SER A 166 -16.67 11.87 -2.57
CA SER A 166 -17.56 11.73 -3.72
C SER A 166 -17.32 10.41 -4.46
N PHE A 167 -18.33 10.00 -5.21
CA PHE A 167 -18.25 8.93 -6.18
C PHE A 167 -18.86 9.46 -7.46
N LYS A 168 -18.05 9.51 -8.52
CA LYS A 168 -18.46 10.07 -9.80
C LYS A 168 -18.56 8.95 -10.81
N VAL A 169 -19.57 9.03 -11.67
CA VAL A 169 -19.69 8.21 -12.87
C VAL A 169 -19.63 9.19 -14.04
N PHE A 170 -18.52 9.17 -14.78
CA PHE A 170 -18.12 10.31 -15.63
C PHE A 170 -18.07 11.61 -14.83
N ASP A 171 -18.61 12.69 -15.37
CA ASP A 171 -18.61 14.01 -14.73
C ASP A 171 -19.76 14.20 -13.73
N ASN A 172 -20.66 13.22 -13.62
CA ASN A 172 -21.83 13.29 -12.74
C ASN A 172 -21.54 12.63 -11.41
N GLU A 173 -21.85 13.35 -10.34
CA GLU A 173 -21.83 12.79 -8.99
C GLU A 173 -22.96 11.77 -8.84
N TYR A 174 -22.61 10.57 -8.38
CA TYR A 174 -23.57 9.49 -8.19
C TYR A 174 -24.36 9.76 -6.91
N LEU A 175 -25.58 10.28 -7.07
CA LEU A 175 -26.46 10.59 -5.95
C LEU A 175 -26.93 9.32 -5.25
N TRP A 176 -26.40 9.05 -4.07
CA TRP A 176 -26.86 7.94 -3.24
C TRP A 176 -28.22 8.24 -2.60
N SER A 177 -29.13 7.27 -2.67
CA SER A 177 -30.42 7.35 -1.98
C SER A 177 -30.32 7.41 -0.44
N LYS A 178 -29.18 7.01 0.14
CA LYS A 178 -28.92 7.02 1.59
C LYS A 178 -27.73 7.91 2.01
N GLY A 179 -27.18 8.69 1.08
CA GLY A 179 -25.94 9.44 1.30
C GLY A 179 -24.67 8.57 1.30
N ILE A 180 -23.53 9.20 1.11
CA ILE A 180 -22.23 8.52 0.89
C ILE A 180 -21.79 7.67 2.09
N LEU A 181 -22.03 8.17 3.30
CA LEU A 181 -21.56 7.58 4.54
C LEU A 181 -22.29 6.26 4.89
N GLN A 182 -23.50 6.06 4.37
CA GLN A 182 -24.32 4.88 4.65
C GLN A 182 -24.31 3.86 3.51
N THR A 183 -23.75 4.22 2.35
CA THR A 183 -23.77 3.35 1.17
C THR A 183 -22.62 2.37 1.23
N LYS A 184 -22.93 1.10 1.52
CA LYS A 184 -21.95 0.01 1.52
C LYS A 184 -21.91 -0.78 0.22
N GLU A 185 -22.90 -0.60 -0.65
CA GLU A 185 -22.98 -1.29 -1.94
C GLU A 185 -23.39 -0.32 -3.06
N VAL A 186 -22.65 -0.33 -4.16
CA VAL A 186 -22.90 0.42 -5.39
C VAL A 186 -23.10 -0.57 -6.52
N THR A 187 -24.12 -0.36 -7.34
CA THR A 187 -24.37 -1.18 -8.53
C THR A 187 -24.26 -0.31 -9.77
N LEU A 188 -23.33 -0.65 -10.66
CA LEU A 188 -23.11 0.03 -11.94
C LEU A 188 -23.49 -0.88 -13.10
N ARG A 189 -23.71 -0.29 -14.26
CA ARG A 189 -23.98 -0.98 -15.52
C ARG A 189 -22.83 -0.80 -16.50
N GLN A 190 -22.27 -1.92 -16.97
CA GLN A 190 -21.10 -1.89 -17.87
C GLN A 190 -21.37 -1.16 -19.20
N ASP A 191 -22.62 -1.11 -19.69
CA ASP A 191 -22.97 -0.45 -20.96
C ASP A 191 -23.03 1.09 -20.88
N LYS A 192 -23.25 1.65 -19.70
CA LYS A 192 -23.51 3.08 -19.51
C LYS A 192 -22.65 3.75 -18.46
N GLU A 193 -21.99 2.99 -17.59
CA GLU A 193 -21.30 3.46 -16.39
C GLU A 193 -19.93 2.76 -16.29
N ASN A 194 -19.18 2.75 -17.39
CA ASN A 194 -17.89 2.08 -17.52
C ASN A 194 -16.71 2.91 -17.02
N PHE A 195 -16.95 4.13 -16.54
CA PHE A 195 -15.94 4.95 -15.89
C PHE A 195 -16.49 5.50 -14.58
N PHE A 196 -15.75 5.27 -13.49
CA PHE A 196 -16.09 5.80 -12.19
C PHE A 196 -14.86 6.22 -11.40
N GLU A 197 -15.05 7.20 -10.53
CA GLU A 197 -14.00 7.77 -9.68
C GLU A 197 -14.48 7.79 -8.23
N ILE A 198 -13.59 7.42 -7.31
CA ILE A 198 -13.86 7.43 -5.87
C ILE A 198 -12.88 8.41 -5.22
N ILE A 199 -13.42 9.45 -4.59
CA ILE A 199 -12.63 10.46 -3.88
C ILE A 199 -12.87 10.26 -2.38
N PHE A 200 -11.79 10.12 -1.63
CA PHE A 200 -11.82 9.88 -0.20
C PHE A 200 -10.59 10.49 0.48
N ALA A 201 -10.75 10.84 1.75
CA ALA A 201 -9.67 11.43 2.53
C ALA A 201 -9.84 11.06 4.01
N LEU A 202 -8.79 11.32 4.78
CA LEU A 202 -8.89 11.32 6.24
C LEU A 202 -9.19 12.73 6.74
N PRO A 203 -10.22 12.92 7.59
CA PRO A 203 -10.49 14.19 8.25
C PRO A 203 -9.47 14.39 9.38
N SER A 204 -8.25 14.77 9.04
CA SER A 204 -7.20 15.03 10.03
C SER A 204 -6.41 16.28 9.65
N PHE A 205 -6.62 17.36 10.40
CA PHE A 205 -5.82 18.58 10.30
C PHE A 205 -4.53 18.51 11.13
N ARG A 206 -4.41 17.55 12.06
CA ARG A 206 -3.31 17.49 13.03
C ARG A 206 -2.07 16.78 12.51
N ASN A 207 -2.17 15.93 11.49
CA ASN A 207 -1.00 15.19 10.99
C ASN A 207 -1.10 14.74 9.52
N GLN A 208 -1.60 15.62 8.65
CA GLN A 208 -1.93 15.33 7.25
C GLN A 208 -0.73 14.81 6.42
N HIS A 209 0.50 15.11 6.83
CA HIS A 209 1.73 14.77 6.10
C HIS A 209 2.26 13.35 6.43
N ASN A 210 1.80 12.73 7.52
CA ASN A 210 2.24 11.40 7.95
C ASN A 210 1.17 10.32 7.76
N MET A 211 -0.06 10.68 7.38
CA MET A 211 -1.14 9.72 7.18
C MET A 211 -1.14 9.20 5.74
N THR A 212 -0.68 7.96 5.57
CA THR A 212 -0.65 7.28 4.27
C THR A 212 -1.85 6.35 4.15
N LEU A 213 -2.62 6.52 3.09
CA LEU A 213 -3.74 5.65 2.74
C LEU A 213 -3.30 4.59 1.73
N LYS A 214 -3.71 3.37 1.99
CA LYS A 214 -3.47 2.21 1.14
C LYS A 214 -4.81 1.65 0.67
N TYR A 215 -5.04 1.61 -0.64
CA TYR A 215 -6.34 1.21 -1.19
C TYR A 215 -6.23 0.27 -2.38
N GLN A 216 -7.30 -0.47 -2.64
CA GLN A 216 -7.40 -1.41 -3.76
C GLN A 216 -8.86 -1.74 -4.08
N LEU A 217 -9.19 -1.85 -5.37
CA LEU A 217 -10.36 -2.56 -5.87
C LEU A 217 -10.06 -4.06 -5.98
N LYS A 218 -10.37 -4.79 -4.92
CA LYS A 218 -10.13 -6.24 -4.83
C LYS A 218 -10.91 -6.97 -5.92
N GLY A 219 -10.18 -7.76 -6.72
CA GLY A 219 -10.71 -8.47 -7.88
C GLY A 219 -10.39 -7.79 -9.23
N PHE A 220 -9.86 -6.56 -9.22
CA PHE A 220 -9.45 -5.85 -10.43
C PHE A 220 -7.98 -5.42 -10.37
N ASP A 221 -7.58 -4.73 -9.30
CA ASP A 221 -6.21 -4.22 -9.15
C ASP A 221 -5.20 -5.34 -8.89
N LYS A 222 -4.03 -5.26 -9.54
CA LYS A 222 -2.92 -6.21 -9.31
C LYS A 222 -2.03 -5.85 -8.13
N LYS A 223 -1.97 -4.57 -7.76
CA LYS A 223 -1.12 -4.03 -6.68
C LYS A 223 -1.93 -3.06 -5.84
N TRP A 224 -1.49 -2.86 -4.59
CA TRP A 224 -2.04 -1.83 -3.73
C TRP A 224 -1.58 -0.45 -4.18
N HIS A 225 -2.49 0.52 -4.13
CA HIS A 225 -2.19 1.93 -4.33
C HIS A 225 -1.90 2.58 -2.98
N ILE A 226 -0.92 3.49 -2.93
CA ILE A 226 -0.45 4.11 -1.70
C ILE A 226 -0.28 5.61 -1.95
N ASN A 227 -1.12 6.43 -1.31
CA ASN A 227 -1.12 7.88 -1.48
C ASN A 227 -1.32 8.57 -0.12
N THR A 228 -0.90 9.83 -0.01
CA THR A 228 -1.08 10.69 1.17
C THR A 228 -2.15 11.75 0.90
N GLY A 229 -2.88 12.16 1.94
CA GLY A 229 -3.90 13.21 1.83
C GLY A 229 -5.18 12.77 1.11
N GLU A 230 -5.73 13.64 0.27
CA GLU A 230 -6.90 13.31 -0.55
C GLU A 230 -6.52 12.33 -1.67
N CYS A 231 -7.21 11.21 -1.70
CA CYS A 231 -6.98 10.15 -2.67
C CYS A 231 -8.11 10.14 -3.71
N LYS A 232 -7.72 10.03 -4.98
CA LYS A 232 -8.61 9.87 -6.12
C LYS A 232 -8.28 8.55 -6.82
N ALA A 233 -9.22 7.61 -6.78
CA ALA A 233 -9.11 6.33 -7.46
C ALA A 233 -10.04 6.29 -8.68
N SER A 234 -9.47 6.19 -9.87
CA SER A 234 -10.22 6.23 -11.13
C SER A 234 -10.14 4.89 -11.85
N TYR A 235 -11.28 4.38 -12.30
CA TYR A 235 -11.40 3.07 -12.93
C TYR A 235 -12.15 3.16 -14.25
N THR A 236 -11.59 2.57 -15.31
CA THR A 236 -12.17 2.49 -16.65
C THR A 236 -12.40 1.03 -17.06
N ASN A 237 -13.51 0.77 -17.75
CA ASN A 237 -13.85 -0.51 -18.38
C ASN A 237 -13.68 -1.74 -17.47
N VAL A 238 -13.99 -1.60 -16.18
CA VAL A 238 -13.95 -2.72 -15.24
C VAL A 238 -14.98 -3.77 -15.67
N PRO A 239 -14.60 -5.06 -15.83
CA PRO A 239 -15.51 -6.11 -16.29
C PRO A 239 -16.70 -6.32 -15.36
N ALA A 240 -17.78 -6.92 -15.89
CA ALA A 240 -18.91 -7.34 -15.07
C ALA A 240 -18.46 -8.30 -13.96
N GLY A 241 -18.89 -8.03 -12.73
CA GLY A 241 -18.41 -8.75 -11.56
C GLY A 241 -18.79 -8.09 -10.25
N LYS A 242 -18.33 -8.68 -9.15
CA LYS A 242 -18.45 -8.13 -7.79
C LYS A 242 -17.06 -7.83 -7.27
N TYR A 243 -16.87 -6.61 -6.83
CA TYR A 243 -15.59 -6.09 -6.35
C TYR A 243 -15.78 -5.46 -4.98
N ASP A 244 -14.73 -5.50 -4.16
CA ASP A 244 -14.70 -4.76 -2.89
C ASP A 244 -13.60 -3.71 -2.99
N PHE A 245 -13.97 -2.43 -2.91
CA PHE A 245 -13.03 -1.34 -2.77
C PHE A 245 -12.68 -1.18 -1.28
N ILE A 246 -11.40 -1.39 -0.93
CA ILE A 246 -10.94 -1.48 0.45
C ILE A 246 -9.90 -0.39 0.69
N VAL A 247 -10.02 0.30 1.84
CA VAL A 247 -9.08 1.36 2.25
C VAL A 247 -8.51 1.04 3.64
N TYR A 248 -7.19 1.05 3.72
CA TYR A 248 -6.40 0.92 4.94
C TYR A 248 -5.67 2.23 5.24
N LEU A 249 -5.48 2.49 6.53
CA LEU A 249 -4.55 3.49 7.04
C LEU A 249 -3.23 2.82 7.39
N LEU A 250 -2.12 3.39 6.92
CA LEU A 250 -0.77 3.01 7.29
C LEU A 250 -0.23 3.99 8.34
N ILE A 251 -0.02 3.51 9.56
CA ILE A 251 0.63 4.26 10.65
C ILE A 251 1.74 3.37 11.21
N ASN A 252 2.98 3.87 11.24
CA ASN A 252 4.12 3.20 11.90
C ASN A 252 4.22 1.70 11.57
N LYS A 253 4.14 1.35 10.28
CA LYS A 253 4.14 -0.02 9.72
C LYS A 253 2.90 -0.87 10.04
N LYS A 254 1.99 -0.43 10.92
CA LYS A 254 0.69 -1.08 11.16
C LYS A 254 -0.30 -0.69 10.07
N GLN A 255 -1.18 -1.63 9.71
CA GLN A 255 -2.26 -1.42 8.74
C GLN A 255 -3.59 -1.53 9.47
N ILE A 256 -4.38 -0.46 9.45
CA ILE A 256 -5.68 -0.39 10.11
C ILE A 256 -6.75 -0.32 9.02
N LEU A 257 -7.69 -1.28 9.00
CA LEU A 257 -8.80 -1.24 8.04
C LEU A 257 -9.72 -0.08 8.40
N LEU A 258 -9.88 0.89 7.49
CA LEU A 258 -10.76 2.02 7.71
C LEU A 258 -12.19 1.72 7.28
N ASP A 259 -12.37 1.36 6.01
CA ASP A 259 -13.69 1.06 5.46
C ASP A 259 -13.61 0.23 4.17
N LYS A 260 -14.75 -0.29 3.75
CA LYS A 260 -14.95 -1.01 2.49
C LYS A 260 -16.29 -0.65 1.85
N VAL A 261 -16.29 -0.58 0.52
CA VAL A 261 -17.49 -0.41 -0.31
C VAL A 261 -17.53 -1.49 -1.37
N ARG A 262 -18.65 -2.19 -1.48
CA ARG A 262 -18.86 -3.19 -2.53
C ARG A 262 -19.32 -2.52 -3.82
N ILE A 263 -18.70 -2.87 -4.94
CA ILE A 263 -19.05 -2.39 -6.27
C ILE A 263 -19.45 -3.59 -7.12
N THR A 264 -20.70 -3.60 -7.57
CA THR A 264 -21.24 -4.64 -8.46
C THR A 264 -21.44 -4.07 -9.84
N ILE A 265 -20.74 -4.60 -10.83
CA ILE A 265 -20.88 -4.19 -12.23
C ILE A 265 -21.74 -5.23 -12.94
N LYS A 266 -22.94 -4.82 -13.37
CA LYS A 266 -23.86 -5.65 -14.14
C LYS A 266 -23.36 -5.76 -15.58
N PRO A 267 -23.43 -6.97 -16.18
CA PRO A 267 -23.08 -7.16 -17.59
C PRO A 267 -24.01 -6.34 -18.48
N SER A 268 -23.47 -5.88 -19.60
CA SER A 268 -24.27 -5.22 -20.64
C SER A 268 -25.36 -6.14 -21.17
N TRP A 269 -26.46 -5.57 -21.66
CA TRP A 269 -27.63 -6.33 -22.14
C TRP A 269 -27.27 -7.35 -23.24
N TYR A 270 -26.29 -7.07 -24.09
CA TYR A 270 -25.84 -7.99 -25.15
C TYR A 270 -24.99 -9.17 -24.64
N GLN A 271 -24.54 -9.14 -23.39
CA GLN A 271 -23.80 -10.25 -22.79
C GLN A 271 -24.73 -11.25 -22.07
N THR A 272 -26.02 -10.92 -21.96
CA THR A 272 -27.03 -11.74 -21.29
C THR A 272 -27.40 -12.97 -22.11
N LEU A 273 -27.91 -14.00 -21.43
CA LEU A 273 -28.32 -15.27 -22.06
C LEU A 273 -29.43 -15.08 -23.08
N TRP A 274 -30.45 -14.26 -22.79
CA TRP A 274 -31.57 -14.06 -23.72
C TRP A 274 -31.12 -13.44 -25.04
N PHE A 275 -30.17 -12.49 -25.01
CA PHE A 275 -29.66 -11.86 -26.22
C PHE A 275 -28.76 -12.82 -27.02
N LYS A 276 -27.91 -13.60 -26.33
CA LYS A 276 -27.14 -14.68 -26.98
C LYS A 276 -28.06 -15.71 -27.65
N SER A 277 -29.18 -16.06 -27.00
CA SER A 277 -30.21 -16.94 -27.58
C SER A 277 -30.89 -16.31 -28.80
N LEU A 278 -31.19 -15.01 -28.79
CA LEU A 278 -31.74 -14.32 -29.96
C LEU A 278 -30.76 -14.31 -31.14
N ILE A 279 -29.47 -14.08 -30.90
CA ILE A 279 -28.43 -14.17 -31.93
C ILE A 279 -28.39 -15.60 -32.51
N ALA A 280 -28.41 -16.62 -31.66
CA ALA A 280 -28.42 -18.01 -32.11
C ALA A 280 -29.67 -18.34 -32.95
N LEU A 281 -30.85 -17.87 -32.53
CA LEU A 281 -32.09 -18.03 -33.28
C LEU A 281 -32.06 -17.28 -34.63
N PHE A 282 -31.47 -16.09 -34.67
CA PHE A 282 -31.30 -15.34 -35.91
C PHE A 282 -30.41 -16.09 -36.92
N PHE A 283 -29.27 -16.64 -36.47
CA PHE A 283 -28.41 -17.46 -37.32
C PHE A 283 -29.07 -18.77 -37.73
N LEU A 284 -29.85 -19.41 -36.86
CA LEU A 284 -30.63 -20.60 -37.19
C LEU A 284 -31.68 -20.29 -38.26
N PHE A 285 -32.40 -19.18 -38.14
CA PHE A 285 -33.36 -18.71 -39.12
C PHE A 285 -32.68 -18.40 -40.47
N LEU A 286 -31.54 -17.73 -40.46
CA LEU A 286 -30.74 -17.47 -41.66
C LEU A 286 -30.32 -18.78 -42.33
N PHE A 287 -29.87 -19.77 -41.55
CA PHE A 287 -29.49 -21.08 -42.05
C PHE A 287 -30.68 -21.84 -42.67
N ILE A 288 -31.84 -21.83 -42.02
CA ILE A 288 -33.07 -22.45 -42.53
C ILE A 288 -33.52 -21.76 -43.83
N THR A 289 -33.52 -20.43 -43.87
CA THR A 289 -33.94 -19.69 -45.07
C THR A 289 -33.00 -19.92 -46.25
N VAL A 290 -31.69 -19.95 -46.03
CA VAL A 290 -30.69 -20.27 -47.07
C VAL A 290 -30.86 -21.70 -47.59
N THR A 291 -31.03 -22.68 -46.70
CA THR A 291 -31.23 -24.08 -47.10
C THR A 291 -32.54 -24.30 -47.84
N VAL A 292 -33.65 -23.70 -47.40
CA VAL A 292 -34.94 -23.76 -48.12
C VAL A 292 -34.86 -23.07 -49.49
N LYS A 293 -34.23 -21.89 -49.59
CA LYS A 293 -34.02 -21.22 -50.89
C LYS A 293 -33.15 -22.07 -51.82
N ARG A 294 -32.07 -22.67 -51.31
CA ARG A 294 -31.19 -23.58 -52.06
C ARG A 294 -31.96 -24.80 -52.59
N ILE A 295 -32.79 -25.44 -51.76
CA ILE A 295 -33.61 -26.59 -52.18
C ILE A 295 -34.63 -26.16 -53.24
N LYS A 296 -35.30 -25.02 -53.07
CA LYS A 296 -36.24 -24.49 -54.08
C LYS A 296 -35.53 -24.20 -55.41
N TYR A 297 -34.35 -23.59 -55.38
CA TYR A 297 -33.55 -23.32 -56.58
C TYR A 297 -33.18 -24.62 -57.31
N ILE A 298 -32.66 -25.62 -56.60
CA ILE A 298 -32.31 -26.93 -57.17
C ILE A 298 -33.55 -27.62 -57.77
N ARG A 299 -34.71 -27.57 -57.10
CA ARG A 299 -35.97 -28.13 -57.63
C ARG A 299 -36.45 -27.40 -58.89
N GLN A 300 -36.30 -26.08 -58.96
CA GLN A 300 -36.64 -25.30 -60.15
C GLN A 300 -35.73 -25.68 -61.32
N GLU A 301 -34.43 -25.78 -61.10
CA GLU A 301 -33.46 -26.20 -62.12
C GLU A 301 -33.74 -27.62 -62.62
N ALA A 302 -34.03 -28.56 -61.72
CA ALA A 302 -34.41 -29.93 -62.07
C ALA A 302 -35.69 -29.97 -62.92
N ASN A 303 -36.72 -29.22 -62.53
CA ASN A 303 -37.98 -29.15 -63.30
C ASN A 303 -37.79 -28.54 -64.69
N LEU A 304 -36.92 -27.53 -64.83
CA LEU A 304 -36.59 -26.94 -66.14
C LEU A 304 -35.88 -27.96 -67.04
N LYS A 305 -34.92 -28.73 -66.50
CA LYS A 305 -34.24 -29.80 -67.23
C LYS A 305 -35.20 -30.91 -67.65
N SER A 306 -36.10 -31.36 -66.76
CA SER A 306 -37.11 -32.37 -67.10
C SER A 306 -38.04 -31.92 -68.22
N ARG A 307 -38.52 -30.66 -68.17
CA ARG A 307 -39.34 -30.08 -69.25
C ARG A 307 -38.59 -29.95 -70.57
N ALA A 308 -37.30 -29.62 -70.54
CA ALA A 308 -36.48 -29.58 -71.75
C ALA A 308 -36.35 -30.96 -72.40
N ILE A 309 -36.09 -32.00 -71.60
CA ILE A 309 -36.02 -33.39 -72.06
C ILE A 309 -37.37 -33.87 -72.61
N GLU A 310 -38.49 -33.56 -71.94
CA GLU A 310 -39.84 -33.88 -72.45
C GLU A 310 -40.12 -33.21 -73.79
N ASN A 311 -39.77 -31.93 -73.94
CA ASN A 311 -39.92 -31.19 -75.20
C ASN A 311 -39.04 -31.79 -76.32
N GLU A 312 -37.83 -32.24 -76.00
CA GLU A 312 -36.93 -32.88 -76.96
C GLU A 312 -37.47 -34.24 -77.42
N ILE A 313 -37.98 -35.06 -76.49
CA ILE A 313 -38.67 -36.33 -76.81
C ILE A 313 -39.93 -36.08 -77.65
N ALA A 314 -40.71 -35.05 -77.32
CA ALA A 314 -41.90 -34.68 -78.09
C ALA A 314 -41.55 -34.21 -79.51
N ALA A 315 -40.48 -33.42 -79.67
CA ALA A 315 -39.98 -32.99 -80.97
C ALA A 315 -39.46 -34.16 -81.82
N LEU A 316 -38.72 -35.11 -81.22
CA LEU A 316 -38.27 -36.33 -81.89
C LEU A 316 -39.45 -37.22 -82.33
N LYS A 317 -40.48 -37.36 -81.48
CA LYS A 317 -41.72 -38.07 -81.86
C LYS A 317 -42.46 -37.38 -83.00
N ALA A 318 -42.50 -36.05 -83.03
CA ALA A 318 -43.11 -35.28 -84.12
C ALA A 318 -42.34 -35.39 -85.44
N GLN A 319 -41.01 -35.57 -85.39
CA GLN A 319 -40.20 -35.88 -86.58
C GLN A 319 -40.34 -37.34 -87.05
N MET A 320 -40.68 -38.27 -86.15
CA MET A 320 -40.83 -39.69 -86.44
C MET A 320 -42.23 -40.10 -86.96
N SER A 321 -43.21 -39.20 -87.09
CA SER A 321 -44.49 -39.53 -87.72
C SER A 321 -44.34 -39.58 -89.25
N PRO A 322 -44.38 -40.75 -89.91
CA PRO A 322 -44.36 -40.81 -91.36
C PRO A 322 -45.74 -40.45 -91.89
N HIS A 323 -45.74 -39.59 -92.88
CA HIS A 323 -46.80 -39.45 -93.85
C HIS A 323 -47.14 -40.85 -94.42
N PHE A 324 -48.29 -41.40 -94.05
CA PHE A 324 -48.92 -42.46 -94.83
C PHE A 324 -50.18 -41.89 -95.47
N ILE A 325 -50.02 -41.58 -96.76
CA ILE A 325 -51.08 -41.47 -97.75
C ILE A 325 -51.56 -42.90 -98.04
N PHE A 326 -52.79 -43.22 -97.66
CA PHE A 326 -53.92 -43.64 -98.51
C PHE A 326 -55.06 -44.17 -97.65
#